data_AF-A0A1I3ZN41-F1
#
_entry.id   AF-A0A1I3ZN41-F1
#
_cell.length_a   1.000
_cell.length_b   1.000
_cell.length_c   1.000
_cell.angle_alpha   90.00
_cell.angle_beta   90.00
_cell.angle_gamma   90.00
#
_symmetry.space_group_name_H-M   'P 1'
#
loop_
_entity.id
_entity.type
_entity.pdbx_description
1 polymer ?
#
loop_
_entity_poly.entity_id
_entity_poly.type
_entity_poly.pdbx_seq_one_letter_code
_entity_poly.pdbx_strand_id
1 'polypeptide(L)'
;MTWTDPLAATLAPSPDDFAALARRAFDDLPEDFRRQAGALAFRIDDFATDAVLDEQGVEDPFALTGLLQGGHPGPPTLVLYRRPILDEWCERGDIALGELVAQVVADELGQVAPSGAWPGEGWSGVRSPSLADFAALAAHALANLPLAIKAAVGDVQIRVEDFADDETLDALEIEDAFELTGVYEGVDLPRRSVFDVAPSPSSIRLFRRPILDEWCEGEVGFQALVEHVFVHEAAHHFGFSDAGIEHVEQS
;
A
#
# COMPACT_ATOMS: atom_id res chain seq x y z
N MET A 1 3.23 -22.88 -1.70
CA MET A 1 3.88 -21.65 -1.24
C MET A 1 2.96 -21.09 -0.17
N THR A 2 3.38 -21.15 1.08
CA THR A 2 2.61 -20.64 2.21
C THR A 2 2.88 -19.16 2.31
N TRP A 3 1.94 -18.35 1.84
CA TRP A 3 1.82 -16.97 2.28
C TRP A 3 1.83 -16.96 3.81
N THR A 4 2.70 -16.16 4.41
CA THR A 4 2.83 -16.07 5.86
C THR A 4 1.70 -15.18 6.37
N ASP A 5 0.93 -15.74 7.31
CA ASP A 5 -0.25 -15.20 7.98
C ASP A 5 -0.16 -13.79 8.63
N PRO A 6 1.00 -13.16 8.96
CA PRO A 6 0.99 -12.00 9.84
C PRO A 6 0.30 -10.74 9.30
N LEU A 7 0.05 -10.63 7.98
CA LEU A 7 -0.46 -9.41 7.36
C LEU A 7 -1.88 -9.47 6.78
N ALA A 8 -2.54 -10.63 6.66
CA ALA A 8 -3.82 -10.70 5.93
C ALA A 8 -4.89 -9.85 6.60
N ALA A 9 -4.95 -9.98 7.92
CA ALA A 9 -5.93 -9.31 8.74
C ALA A 9 -5.43 -7.97 9.28
N THR A 10 -4.19 -7.57 8.98
CA THR A 10 -3.67 -6.29 9.48
C THR A 10 -4.17 -5.14 8.64
N LEU A 11 -4.73 -4.15 9.33
CA LEU A 11 -4.85 -2.80 8.82
C LEU A 11 -3.47 -2.25 8.46
N ALA A 12 -3.44 -1.19 7.66
CA ALA A 12 -2.22 -0.43 7.46
C ALA A 12 -1.66 0.05 8.82
N PRO A 13 -0.34 0.27 8.94
CA PRO A 13 0.26 0.70 10.19
C PRO A 13 -0.38 2.00 10.67
N SER A 14 -0.84 1.99 11.91
CA SER A 14 -1.53 3.12 12.53
C SER A 14 -0.56 4.23 12.95
N PRO A 15 -1.07 5.44 13.28
CA PRO A 15 -0.24 6.47 13.90
C PRO A 15 0.46 5.98 15.19
N ASP A 16 -0.18 5.13 15.98
CA ASP A 16 0.42 4.56 17.19
C ASP A 16 1.57 3.58 16.87
N ASP A 17 1.44 2.79 15.80
CA ASP A 17 2.51 1.93 15.30
C ASP A 17 3.73 2.76 14.89
N PHE A 18 3.50 3.84 14.13
CA PHE A 18 4.54 4.79 13.74
C PHE A 18 5.19 5.46 14.95
N ALA A 19 4.42 5.88 15.95
CA ALA A 19 4.94 6.47 17.17
C ALA A 19 5.83 5.49 17.95
N ALA A 20 5.46 4.21 17.99
CA ALA A 20 6.25 3.16 18.60
C ALA A 20 7.57 2.91 17.86
N LEU A 21 7.54 2.85 16.52
CA LEU A 21 8.73 2.73 15.68
C LEU A 21 9.65 3.94 15.85
N ALA A 22 9.12 5.16 15.82
CA ALA A 22 9.90 6.38 15.96
C ALA A 22 10.55 6.50 17.34
N ARG A 23 9.83 6.13 18.41
CA ARG A 23 10.39 6.06 19.77
C ARG A 23 11.57 5.09 19.84
N ARG A 24 11.39 3.89 19.27
CA ARG A 24 12.43 2.88 19.23
C ARG A 24 13.66 3.34 18.45
N ALA A 25 13.47 3.97 17.29
CA ALA A 25 14.55 4.58 16.52
C ALA A 25 15.36 5.58 17.34
N PHE A 26 14.68 6.46 18.07
CA PHE A 26 15.36 7.40 18.93
C PHE A 26 16.12 6.70 20.05
N ASP A 27 15.51 5.73 20.74
CA ASP A 27 16.15 5.01 21.85
C ASP A 27 17.41 4.23 21.44
N ASP A 28 17.49 3.80 20.18
CA ASP A 28 18.66 3.15 19.58
C ASP A 28 19.78 4.14 19.17
N LEU A 29 19.53 5.46 19.17
CA LEU A 29 20.57 6.46 18.93
C LEU A 29 21.61 6.48 20.07
N PRO A 30 22.85 6.95 19.79
CA PRO A 30 23.92 7.05 20.79
C PRO A 30 23.46 7.75 22.07
N GLU A 31 23.82 7.18 23.23
CA GLU A 31 23.40 7.72 24.54
C GLU A 31 23.81 9.18 24.73
N ASP A 32 25.01 9.55 24.28
CA ASP A 32 25.51 10.94 24.34
C ASP A 32 24.59 11.91 23.58
N PHE A 33 24.14 11.51 22.39
CA PHE A 33 23.20 12.29 21.60
C PHE A 33 21.87 12.44 22.32
N ARG A 34 21.28 11.33 22.79
CA ARG A 34 19.99 11.36 23.50
C ARG A 34 20.03 12.23 24.76
N ARG A 35 21.14 12.18 25.52
CA ARG A 35 21.32 13.05 26.70
C ARG A 35 21.38 14.52 26.33
N GLN A 36 22.00 14.87 25.21
CA GLN A 36 22.09 16.24 24.73
C GLN A 36 20.76 16.74 24.14
N ALA A 37 20.06 15.91 23.37
CA ALA A 37 18.75 16.22 22.79
C ALA A 37 17.69 16.48 23.88
N GLY A 38 17.82 15.80 25.02
CA GLY A 38 16.89 15.95 26.14
C GLY A 38 15.52 15.34 25.84
N ALA A 39 14.46 16.02 26.26
CA ALA A 39 13.10 15.56 25.97
C ALA A 39 12.75 15.84 24.50
N LEU A 40 12.32 14.81 23.77
CA LEU A 40 11.81 14.88 22.40
C LEU A 40 10.39 14.31 22.36
N ALA A 41 9.44 15.12 21.90
CA ALA A 41 8.08 14.70 21.60
C ALA A 41 7.99 14.14 20.18
N PHE A 42 7.11 13.17 19.96
CA PHE A 42 6.80 12.63 18.64
C PHE A 42 5.34 12.93 18.33
N ARG A 43 5.07 13.36 17.11
CA ARG A 43 3.72 13.51 16.58
C ARG A 43 3.67 12.80 15.23
N ILE A 44 2.60 12.04 15.00
CA ILE A 44 2.37 11.36 13.73
C ILE A 44 1.14 11.98 13.11
N ASP A 45 1.34 12.64 11.97
CA ASP A 45 0.26 13.19 11.14
C ASP A 45 0.28 12.43 9.80
N ASP A 46 -0.83 12.38 9.08
CA ASP A 46 -0.83 11.72 7.77
C ASP A 46 -0.08 12.54 6.73
N PHE A 47 -0.32 13.85 6.70
CA PHE A 47 0.35 14.81 5.83
C PHE A 47 0.68 16.10 6.58
N ALA A 48 1.64 16.84 6.03
CA ALA A 48 1.86 18.22 6.41
C ALA A 48 0.67 19.09 5.97
N THR A 49 0.42 20.17 6.70
CA THR A 49 -0.56 21.17 6.26
C THR A 49 0.04 22.03 5.15
N ASP A 50 -0.81 22.61 4.30
CA ASP A 50 -0.38 23.54 3.24
C ASP A 50 0.54 24.65 3.77
N ALA A 51 0.23 25.18 4.96
CA ALA A 51 1.06 26.20 5.60
C ALA A 51 2.48 25.69 5.94
N VAL A 52 2.61 24.44 6.38
CA VAL A 52 3.92 23.83 6.64
C VAL A 52 4.65 23.56 5.33
N LEU A 53 3.96 23.06 4.30
CA LEU A 53 4.53 22.83 2.98
C LEU A 53 5.08 24.12 2.36
N ASP A 54 4.30 25.20 2.40
CA ASP A 54 4.69 26.53 1.96
C ASP A 54 5.92 27.05 2.72
N GLU A 55 5.95 26.86 4.04
CA GLU A 55 7.09 27.26 4.88
C GLU A 55 8.37 26.47 4.58
N GLN A 56 8.24 25.17 4.24
CA GLN A 56 9.37 24.32 3.85
C GLN A 56 9.73 24.46 2.37
N GLY A 57 8.91 25.13 1.56
CA GLY A 57 9.09 25.23 0.10
C GLY A 57 8.93 23.88 -0.61
N VAL A 58 8.05 23.03 -0.10
CA VAL A 58 7.74 21.70 -0.63
C VAL A 58 6.43 21.78 -1.42
N GLU A 59 6.47 21.46 -2.72
CA GLU A 59 5.28 21.49 -3.59
C GLU A 59 4.46 20.20 -3.47
N ASP A 60 5.14 19.06 -3.41
CA ASP A 60 4.52 17.75 -3.30
C ASP A 60 4.46 17.29 -1.83
N PRO A 61 3.27 17.11 -1.24
CA PRO A 61 3.14 16.65 0.15
C PRO A 61 3.82 15.30 0.41
N PHE A 62 4.01 14.44 -0.59
CA PHE A 62 4.72 13.17 -0.46
C PHE A 62 6.25 13.32 -0.38
N ALA A 63 6.79 14.50 -0.71
CA ALA A 63 8.22 14.76 -0.60
C ALA A 63 8.68 15.11 0.84
N LEU A 64 7.75 15.29 1.78
CA LEU A 64 8.07 15.62 3.18
C LEU A 64 7.70 14.45 4.10
N THR A 65 8.69 13.66 4.51
CA THR A 65 8.50 12.46 5.37
C THR A 65 8.60 12.76 6.86
N GLY A 66 9.32 13.82 7.24
CA GLY A 66 9.44 14.26 8.64
C GLY A 66 9.76 15.75 8.74
N LEU A 67 9.58 16.29 9.94
CA LEU A 67 9.97 17.67 10.25
C LEU A 67 10.24 17.84 11.75
N LEU A 68 11.44 18.27 12.10
CA LEU A 68 11.76 18.70 13.47
C LEU A 68 11.28 20.14 13.74
N GLN A 69 10.25 20.27 14.57
CA GLN A 69 9.69 21.55 15.02
C GLN A 69 10.23 21.96 16.40
N GLY A 70 10.47 23.27 16.57
CA GLY A 70 11.10 23.85 17.77
C GLY A 70 10.35 23.60 19.10
N GLY A 71 11.02 23.93 20.21
CA GLY A 71 10.58 23.62 21.57
C GLY A 71 10.34 24.85 22.45
N HIS A 72 9.44 25.77 22.08
CA HIS A 72 9.13 26.88 22.98
C HIS A 72 7.64 27.26 23.08
N PRO A 73 7.04 27.22 24.29
CA PRO A 73 7.55 26.60 25.52
C PRO A 73 7.32 25.08 25.50
N GLY A 74 8.35 24.25 25.27
CA GLY A 74 8.19 22.78 25.28
C GLY A 74 9.44 22.01 24.85
N PRO A 75 9.44 20.67 24.87
CA PRO A 75 10.43 19.92 24.11
C PRO A 75 10.25 20.20 22.60
N PRO A 76 11.31 20.11 21.78
CA PRO A 76 11.14 19.99 20.34
C PRO A 76 10.21 18.82 20.01
N THR A 77 9.49 18.93 18.90
CA THR A 77 8.58 17.90 18.41
C THR A 77 9.07 17.42 17.06
N LEU A 78 9.40 16.14 16.96
CA LEU A 78 9.63 15.49 15.67
C LEU A 78 8.28 15.01 15.13
N VAL A 79 7.84 15.62 14.03
CA VAL A 79 6.65 15.20 13.30
C VAL A 79 7.08 14.20 12.23
N LEU A 80 6.42 13.05 12.14
CA LEU A 80 6.58 12.12 11.02
C LEU A 80 5.28 12.12 10.24
N TYR A 81 5.39 12.18 8.91
CA TYR A 81 4.26 12.16 8.00
C TYR A 81 4.01 10.75 7.49
N ARG A 82 2.96 10.12 8.01
CA ARG A 82 2.68 8.70 7.82
C ARG A 82 2.48 8.34 6.36
N ARG A 83 1.69 9.11 5.61
CA ARG A 83 1.36 8.80 4.20
C ARG A 83 2.59 8.92 3.29
N PRO A 84 3.41 9.99 3.33
CA PRO A 84 4.68 10.06 2.62
C PRO A 84 5.62 8.87 2.92
N ILE A 85 5.76 8.49 4.19
CA ILE A 85 6.63 7.36 4.57
C ILE A 85 6.08 6.03 4.05
N LEU A 86 4.76 5.82 4.13
CA LEU A 86 4.13 4.60 3.60
C LEU A 86 4.24 4.52 2.08
N ASP A 87 4.11 5.64 1.38
CA ASP A 87 4.29 5.70 -0.06
C ASP A 87 5.70 5.26 -0.48
N GLU A 88 6.74 5.84 0.15
CA GLU A 88 8.13 5.46 -0.08
C GLU A 88 8.38 3.98 0.28
N TRP A 89 7.84 3.52 1.42
CA TRP A 89 7.96 2.13 1.85
C TRP A 89 7.37 1.16 0.83
N CYS A 90 6.21 1.52 0.28
CA CYS A 90 5.52 0.77 -0.75
C CYS A 90 6.26 0.80 -2.09
N GLU A 91 6.95 1.90 -2.41
CA GLU A 91 7.67 2.07 -3.68
C GLU A 91 8.95 1.23 -3.66
N ARG A 92 9.68 1.30 -2.55
CA ARG A 92 10.93 0.56 -2.36
C ARG A 92 10.67 -0.94 -2.25
N GLY A 93 9.69 -1.35 -1.44
CA GLY A 93 9.29 -2.76 -1.24
C GLY A 93 10.34 -3.69 -0.60
N ASP A 94 11.61 -3.29 -0.57
CA ASP A 94 12.75 -4.08 -0.12
C ASP A 94 13.27 -3.68 1.27
N ILE A 95 12.77 -2.58 1.82
CA ILE A 95 13.10 -2.09 3.17
C ILE A 95 12.00 -2.45 4.17
N ALA A 96 12.39 -2.77 5.40
CA ALA A 96 11.43 -2.95 6.48
C ALA A 96 10.92 -1.58 6.96
N LEU A 97 9.64 -1.47 7.34
CA LEU A 97 9.04 -0.19 7.74
C LEU A 97 9.77 0.43 8.94
N GLY A 98 10.17 -0.39 9.93
CA GLY A 98 10.97 0.10 11.06
C GLY A 98 12.33 0.68 10.66
N GLU A 99 12.98 0.10 9.65
CA GLU A 99 14.25 0.61 9.13
C GLU A 99 14.06 1.93 8.41
N LEU A 100 12.99 2.08 7.61
CA LEU A 100 12.66 3.34 6.95
C LEU A 100 12.33 4.44 7.96
N VAL A 101 11.49 4.14 8.96
CA VAL A 101 11.17 5.10 10.03
C VAL A 101 12.43 5.50 10.79
N ALA A 102 13.37 4.58 11.03
CA ALA A 102 14.65 4.90 11.65
C ALA A 102 15.53 5.81 10.78
N GLN A 103 15.50 5.65 9.45
CA GLN A 103 16.17 6.56 8.50
C GLN A 103 15.59 7.97 8.62
N VAL A 104 14.26 8.12 8.53
CA VAL A 104 13.59 9.42 8.67
C VAL A 104 13.90 10.09 10.01
N VAL A 105 13.81 9.35 11.12
CA VAL A 105 14.13 9.89 12.46
C VAL A 105 15.58 10.34 12.56
N ALA A 106 16.52 9.57 12.02
CA ALA A 106 17.93 9.94 12.09
C ALA A 106 18.23 11.16 11.22
N ASP A 107 17.69 11.23 10.01
CA ASP A 107 17.89 12.34 9.08
C ASP A 107 17.38 13.66 9.67
N GLU A 108 16.16 13.67 10.21
CA GLU A 108 15.58 14.85 10.87
C GLU A 108 16.35 15.32 12.12
N LEU A 109 17.06 14.40 12.76
CA LEU A 109 17.90 14.69 13.92
C LEU A 109 19.37 14.97 13.55
N GLY A 110 19.71 14.97 12.26
CA GLY A 110 21.07 15.13 11.75
C GLY A 110 22.01 14.02 12.24
N GLN A 111 21.50 12.81 12.41
CA GLN A 111 22.21 11.61 12.84
C GLN A 111 22.29 10.59 11.70
N VAL A 112 23.10 9.55 11.89
CA VAL A 112 23.11 8.39 11.01
C VAL A 112 22.22 7.33 11.63
N ALA A 113 21.31 6.77 10.86
CA ALA A 113 20.43 5.70 11.32
C ALA A 113 21.27 4.52 11.85
N PRO A 114 20.89 3.94 13.01
CA PRO A 114 21.61 2.80 13.55
C PRO A 114 21.57 1.63 12.57
N SER A 115 22.74 1.14 12.16
CA SER A 115 22.84 0.00 11.25
C SER A 115 22.54 -1.30 12.00
N GLY A 116 21.36 -1.88 11.79
CA GLY A 116 21.02 -3.19 12.35
C GLY A 116 19.54 -3.52 12.22
N ALA A 117 19.23 -4.77 11.88
CA ALA A 117 17.85 -5.24 11.83
C ALA A 117 17.25 -5.22 13.25
N TRP A 118 16.17 -4.47 13.42
CA TRP A 118 15.31 -4.62 14.59
C TRP A 118 14.76 -6.06 14.60
N PRO A 119 14.79 -6.78 15.74
CA PRO A 119 14.05 -8.04 15.85
C PRO A 119 12.61 -7.81 15.39
N GLY A 120 12.14 -8.67 14.48
CA GLY A 120 10.91 -8.51 13.69
C GLY A 120 9.60 -8.66 14.47
N GLU A 121 9.47 -7.91 15.55
CA GLU A 121 8.23 -7.78 16.32
C GLU A 121 7.37 -6.65 15.74
N GLY A 122 6.08 -6.92 15.51
CA GLY A 122 5.16 -5.96 14.90
C GLY A 122 5.67 -5.44 13.55
N TRP A 123 5.50 -4.14 13.30
CA TRP A 123 5.87 -3.47 12.05
C TRP A 123 7.38 -3.26 11.83
N SER A 124 8.22 -3.55 12.83
CA SER A 124 9.65 -3.25 12.76
C SER A 124 10.39 -3.99 11.64
N GLY A 125 10.00 -5.24 11.37
CA GLY A 125 10.62 -6.10 10.35
C GLY A 125 9.77 -6.30 9.10
N VAL A 126 8.65 -5.59 8.96
CA VAL A 126 7.66 -5.83 7.91
C VAL A 126 8.04 -5.07 6.64
N ARG A 127 8.09 -5.76 5.51
CA ARG A 127 8.23 -5.17 4.17
C ARG A 127 6.87 -4.96 3.54
N SER A 128 6.78 -4.04 2.58
CA SER A 128 5.55 -3.84 1.83
C SER A 128 5.17 -5.15 1.13
N PRO A 129 3.86 -5.50 1.05
CA PRO A 129 3.42 -6.69 0.34
C PRO A 129 4.03 -6.75 -1.06
N SER A 130 4.43 -7.91 -1.58
CA SER A 130 5.04 -8.01 -2.91
C SER A 130 4.00 -8.33 -4.00
N LEU A 131 4.37 -8.19 -5.27
CA LEU A 131 3.55 -8.69 -6.39
C LEU A 131 3.17 -10.18 -6.21
N ALA A 132 4.06 -10.98 -5.61
CA ALA A 132 3.80 -12.39 -5.33
C ALA A 132 2.77 -12.60 -4.21
N ASP A 133 2.73 -11.70 -3.21
CA ASP A 133 1.71 -11.74 -2.16
C ASP A 133 0.33 -11.40 -2.73
N PHE A 134 0.23 -10.36 -3.56
CA PHE A 134 -0.98 -10.03 -4.33
C PHE A 134 -1.44 -11.20 -5.20
N ALA A 135 -0.53 -11.84 -5.95
CA ALA A 135 -0.87 -12.97 -6.81
C ALA A 135 -1.37 -14.18 -5.99
N ALA A 136 -0.80 -14.41 -4.80
CA ALA A 136 -1.25 -15.46 -3.89
C ALA A 136 -2.67 -15.18 -3.35
N LEU A 137 -2.96 -13.93 -2.96
CA LEU A 137 -4.28 -13.50 -2.51
C LEU A 137 -5.33 -13.54 -3.62
N ALA A 138 -4.99 -13.08 -4.83
CA ALA A 138 -5.88 -13.18 -5.99
C ALA A 138 -6.18 -14.65 -6.36
N ALA A 139 -5.18 -15.54 -6.28
CA ALA A 139 -5.40 -16.97 -6.48
C ALA A 139 -6.30 -17.58 -5.38
N HIS A 140 -6.16 -17.11 -4.14
CA HIS A 140 -7.06 -17.48 -3.05
C HIS A 140 -8.50 -16.98 -3.31
N ALA A 141 -8.68 -15.73 -3.75
CA ALA A 141 -9.96 -15.17 -4.15
C ALA A 141 -10.61 -16.00 -5.28
N LEU A 142 -9.86 -16.29 -6.34
CA LEU A 142 -10.30 -17.13 -7.47
C LEU A 142 -10.80 -18.51 -7.02
N ALA A 143 -10.06 -19.16 -6.11
CA ALA A 143 -10.42 -20.48 -5.60
C ALA A 143 -11.75 -20.43 -4.80
N ASN A 144 -11.97 -19.34 -4.07
CA ASN A 144 -13.12 -19.12 -3.18
C ASN A 144 -14.22 -18.25 -3.80
N LEU A 145 -14.17 -17.97 -5.10
CA LEU A 145 -15.19 -17.17 -5.78
C LEU A 145 -16.59 -17.70 -5.49
N PRO A 146 -17.55 -16.82 -5.22
CA PRO A 146 -18.96 -17.17 -5.12
C PRO A 146 -19.41 -17.97 -6.34
N LEU A 147 -20.19 -19.04 -6.11
CA LEU A 147 -20.54 -20.01 -7.15
C LEU A 147 -21.17 -19.37 -8.40
N ALA A 148 -21.95 -18.30 -8.22
CA ALA A 148 -22.56 -17.54 -9.31
C ALA A 148 -21.51 -16.89 -10.24
N ILE A 149 -20.45 -16.31 -9.67
CA ILE A 149 -19.37 -15.65 -10.41
C ILE A 149 -18.42 -16.70 -10.98
N LYS A 150 -18.07 -17.72 -10.18
CA LYS A 150 -17.16 -18.81 -10.56
C LYS A 150 -17.62 -19.58 -11.81
N ALA A 151 -18.93 -19.72 -12.01
CA ALA A 151 -19.48 -20.36 -13.20
C ALA A 151 -19.28 -19.54 -14.49
N ALA A 152 -19.10 -18.23 -14.36
CA ALA A 152 -18.94 -17.29 -15.48
C ALA A 152 -17.46 -17.05 -15.84
N VAL A 153 -16.58 -16.93 -14.84
CA VAL A 153 -15.16 -16.58 -15.00
C VAL A 153 -14.35 -17.60 -15.84
N GLY A 154 -14.63 -18.90 -15.71
CA GLY A 154 -13.90 -19.92 -16.48
C GLY A 154 -12.40 -19.96 -16.14
N ASP A 155 -11.55 -20.11 -17.16
CA ASP A 155 -10.09 -20.09 -17.03
C ASP A 155 -9.59 -18.65 -17.25
N VAL A 156 -9.16 -18.00 -16.17
CA VAL A 156 -8.67 -16.61 -16.16
C VAL A 156 -7.23 -16.57 -15.68
N GLN A 157 -6.40 -15.81 -16.36
CA GLN A 157 -5.03 -15.54 -15.93
C GLN A 157 -5.02 -14.39 -14.92
N ILE A 158 -4.25 -14.55 -13.84
CA ILE A 158 -4.02 -13.48 -12.88
C ILE A 158 -2.70 -12.81 -13.24
N ARG A 159 -2.71 -11.47 -13.35
CA ARG A 159 -1.51 -10.66 -13.50
C ARG A 159 -1.51 -9.58 -12.42
N VAL A 160 -0.33 -9.29 -11.90
CA VAL A 160 -0.14 -8.23 -10.92
C VAL A 160 1.02 -7.38 -11.38
N GLU A 161 0.77 -6.08 -11.48
CA GLU A 161 1.69 -5.06 -11.96
C GLU A 161 1.67 -3.89 -10.95
N ASP A 162 2.69 -3.03 -10.93
CA ASP A 162 2.68 -1.89 -10.00
C ASP A 162 1.63 -0.86 -10.41
N PHE A 163 1.55 -0.54 -11.70
CA PHE A 163 0.58 0.38 -12.31
C PHE A 163 0.12 -0.16 -13.66
N ALA A 164 -1.02 0.35 -14.13
CA ALA A 164 -1.45 0.17 -15.50
C ALA A 164 -0.51 0.89 -16.47
N ASP A 165 -0.41 0.37 -17.69
CA ASP A 165 0.27 1.04 -18.79
C ASP A 165 -0.59 2.19 -19.36
N ASP A 166 0.07 3.16 -20.00
CA ASP A 166 -0.59 4.35 -20.59
C ASP A 166 -1.70 3.97 -21.59
N GLU A 167 -1.52 2.88 -22.36
CA GLU A 167 -2.51 2.41 -23.35
C GLU A 167 -3.81 1.98 -22.66
N THR A 168 -3.71 1.33 -21.51
CA THR A 168 -4.84 0.91 -20.68
C THR A 168 -5.55 2.10 -20.06
N LEU A 169 -4.80 3.06 -19.51
CA LEU A 169 -5.35 4.28 -18.90
C LEU A 169 -6.08 5.14 -19.94
N ASP A 170 -5.47 5.36 -21.10
CA ASP A 170 -6.08 6.09 -22.22
C ASP A 170 -7.37 5.40 -22.70
N ALA A 171 -7.38 4.07 -22.79
CA ALA A 171 -8.55 3.31 -23.23
C ALA A 171 -9.73 3.37 -22.25
N LEU A 172 -9.45 3.59 -20.96
CA LEU A 172 -10.44 3.73 -19.90
C LEU A 172 -10.75 5.19 -19.56
N GLU A 173 -10.11 6.15 -20.23
CA GLU A 173 -10.21 7.59 -19.96
C GLU A 173 -9.85 7.96 -18.51
N ILE A 174 -8.85 7.28 -17.94
CA ILE A 174 -8.34 7.51 -16.59
C ILE A 174 -7.07 8.37 -16.67
N GLU A 175 -7.09 9.52 -16.00
CA GLU A 175 -5.95 10.46 -16.00
C GLU A 175 -4.90 10.11 -14.94
N ASP A 176 -5.33 9.60 -13.79
CA ASP A 176 -4.45 9.23 -12.68
C ASP A 176 -4.37 7.70 -12.53
N ALA A 177 -3.17 7.15 -12.66
CA ALA A 177 -2.93 5.72 -12.51
C ALA A 177 -3.33 5.16 -11.13
N PHE A 178 -3.40 6.00 -10.09
CA PHE A 178 -3.89 5.61 -8.76
C PHE A 178 -5.41 5.39 -8.70
N GLU A 179 -6.18 5.82 -9.70
CA GLU A 179 -7.63 5.59 -9.76
C GLU A 179 -8.00 4.19 -10.29
N LEU A 180 -7.04 3.43 -10.82
CA LEU A 180 -7.28 2.10 -11.38
C LEU A 180 -6.63 1.02 -10.50
N THR A 181 -7.43 0.32 -9.70
CA THR A 181 -6.97 -0.75 -8.80
C THR A 181 -6.94 -2.13 -9.45
N GLY A 182 -7.76 -2.36 -10.47
CA GLY A 182 -7.75 -3.58 -11.27
C GLY A 182 -8.52 -3.41 -12.57
N VAL A 183 -8.35 -4.37 -13.49
CA VAL A 183 -9.12 -4.44 -14.72
C VAL A 183 -9.25 -5.87 -15.21
N TYR A 184 -10.44 -6.24 -15.67
CA TYR A 184 -10.64 -7.46 -16.46
C TYR A 184 -10.38 -7.20 -17.95
N GLU A 185 -9.54 -8.03 -18.57
CA GLU A 185 -9.27 -8.05 -20.00
C GLU A 185 -9.65 -9.41 -20.61
N GLY A 186 -10.53 -9.41 -21.60
CA GLY A 186 -10.88 -10.64 -22.30
C GLY A 186 -11.48 -10.37 -23.65
N VAL A 187 -11.33 -11.34 -24.55
CA VAL A 187 -11.95 -11.27 -25.87
C VAL A 187 -13.39 -11.76 -25.75
N ASP A 188 -14.34 -10.90 -26.13
CA ASP A 188 -15.75 -11.26 -26.29
C ASP A 188 -15.90 -12.56 -27.10
N LEU A 189 -16.36 -13.62 -26.43
CA LEU A 189 -16.58 -14.95 -27.00
C LEU A 189 -17.52 -15.07 -28.24
N PRO A 190 -18.40 -14.12 -28.65
CA PRO A 190 -19.29 -14.36 -29.78
C PRO A 190 -18.64 -14.18 -31.17
N ARG A 191 -17.41 -13.65 -31.29
CA ARG A 191 -16.78 -13.38 -32.60
C ARG A 191 -15.61 -14.32 -32.89
N ARG A 192 -15.92 -15.61 -33.05
CA ARG A 192 -15.02 -16.57 -33.71
C ARG A 192 -14.90 -16.26 -35.19
N SER A 193 -13.76 -15.72 -35.63
CA SER A 193 -13.28 -15.87 -37.01
C SER A 193 -12.22 -16.99 -37.05
N VAL A 194 -12.26 -17.83 -38.08
CA VAL A 194 -11.39 -19.03 -38.23
C VAL A 194 -9.93 -18.65 -38.56
N PHE A 195 -9.61 -17.36 -38.64
CA PHE A 195 -8.33 -16.84 -39.13
C PHE A 195 -7.52 -16.02 -38.11
N ASP A 196 -8.01 -15.84 -36.88
CA ASP A 196 -7.31 -15.01 -35.90
C ASP A 196 -6.17 -15.76 -35.19
N VAL A 197 -5.09 -15.02 -34.92
CA VAL A 197 -4.03 -15.37 -33.97
C VAL A 197 -4.68 -15.88 -32.70
N ALA A 198 -4.17 -16.97 -32.10
CA ALA A 198 -4.79 -17.59 -30.92
C ALA A 198 -5.22 -16.50 -29.92
N PRO A 199 -6.52 -16.41 -29.58
CA PRO A 199 -7.02 -15.33 -28.74
C PRO A 199 -6.27 -15.38 -27.41
N SER A 200 -5.79 -14.21 -26.96
CA SER A 200 -5.23 -14.08 -25.64
C SER A 200 -6.27 -14.58 -24.63
N PRO A 201 -5.88 -15.46 -23.69
CA PRO A 201 -6.79 -15.90 -22.64
C PRO A 201 -7.24 -14.70 -21.81
N SER A 202 -8.45 -14.76 -21.27
CA SER A 202 -8.94 -13.73 -20.34
C SER A 202 -7.96 -13.57 -19.18
N SER A 203 -7.72 -12.32 -18.78
CA SER A 203 -6.88 -11.97 -17.64
C SER A 203 -7.55 -10.96 -16.73
N ILE A 204 -7.36 -11.11 -15.43
CA ILE A 204 -7.60 -10.06 -14.44
C ILE A 204 -6.24 -9.51 -14.06
N ARG A 205 -6.06 -8.20 -14.28
CA ARG A 205 -4.88 -7.45 -13.83
C ARG A 205 -5.23 -6.73 -12.54
N LEU A 206 -4.36 -6.82 -11.55
CA LEU A 206 -4.43 -6.04 -10.32
C LEU A 206 -3.23 -5.09 -10.27
N PHE A 207 -3.48 -3.84 -9.87
CA PHE A 207 -2.46 -2.80 -9.79
C PHE A 207 -2.07 -2.58 -8.34
N ARG A 208 -0.86 -3.02 -8.02
CA ARG A 208 -0.35 -3.12 -6.66
C ARG A 208 -0.26 -1.75 -5.98
N ARG A 209 0.26 -0.71 -6.66
CA ARG A 209 0.48 0.61 -6.05
C ARG A 209 -0.84 1.34 -5.75
N PRO A 210 -1.82 1.38 -6.66
CA PRO A 210 -3.16 1.90 -6.36
C PRO A 210 -3.84 1.19 -5.18
N ILE A 211 -3.83 -0.15 -5.16
CA ILE A 211 -4.44 -0.92 -4.06
C ILE A 211 -3.76 -0.65 -2.72
N LEU A 212 -2.44 -0.51 -2.70
CA LEU A 212 -1.75 -0.16 -1.46
C LEU A 212 -2.03 1.27 -0.99
N ASP A 213 -2.17 2.20 -1.92
CA ASP A 213 -2.51 3.57 -1.57
C ASP A 213 -3.87 3.60 -0.87
N GLU A 214 -4.86 2.91 -1.43
CA GLU A 214 -6.18 2.72 -0.82
C GLU A 214 -6.06 2.01 0.55
N TRP A 215 -5.27 0.94 0.64
CA TRP A 215 -5.05 0.23 1.91
C TRP A 215 -4.43 1.12 2.99
N CYS A 216 -3.49 1.98 2.63
CA CYS A 216 -2.82 2.88 3.56
C CYS A 216 -3.71 4.04 4.04
N GLU A 217 -4.80 4.33 3.32
CA GLU A 217 -5.81 5.34 3.67
C GLU A 217 -6.97 4.74 4.46
N GLY A 218 -7.38 3.53 4.09
CA GLY A 218 -8.58 2.88 4.58
C GLY A 218 -8.44 2.13 5.91
N GLU A 219 -9.58 1.58 6.34
CA GLU A 219 -9.72 0.76 7.56
C GLU A 219 -10.00 -0.72 7.24
N VAL A 220 -9.66 -1.16 6.03
CA VAL A 220 -9.86 -2.54 5.56
C VAL A 220 -8.55 -3.31 5.66
N GLY A 221 -8.62 -4.59 6.07
CA GLY A 221 -7.45 -5.47 6.09
C GLY A 221 -6.93 -5.74 4.68
N PHE A 222 -5.62 -5.90 4.54
CA PHE A 222 -4.98 -6.04 3.22
C PHE A 222 -5.55 -7.18 2.38
N GLN A 223 -5.76 -8.37 2.98
CA GLN A 223 -6.37 -9.50 2.25
C GLN A 223 -7.78 -9.16 1.76
N ALA A 224 -8.61 -8.59 2.63
CA ALA A 224 -10.00 -8.27 2.30
C ALA A 224 -10.07 -7.26 1.15
N LEU A 225 -9.17 -6.27 1.12
CA LEU A 225 -9.12 -5.30 0.03
C LEU A 225 -8.73 -5.96 -1.30
N VAL A 226 -7.67 -6.77 -1.32
CA VAL A 226 -7.23 -7.45 -2.56
C VAL A 226 -8.30 -8.43 -3.08
N GLU A 227 -8.95 -9.16 -2.17
CA GLU A 227 -10.05 -10.06 -2.52
C GLU A 227 -11.26 -9.29 -3.06
N HIS A 228 -11.62 -8.17 -2.42
CA HIS A 228 -12.70 -7.29 -2.87
C HIS A 228 -12.45 -6.79 -4.29
N VAL A 229 -11.29 -6.18 -4.56
CA VAL A 229 -10.94 -5.68 -5.91
C VAL A 229 -10.99 -6.83 -6.93
N PHE A 230 -10.43 -7.99 -6.60
CA PHE A 230 -10.47 -9.14 -7.51
C PHE A 230 -11.88 -9.63 -7.82
N VAL A 231 -12.73 -9.77 -6.80
CA VAL A 231 -14.13 -10.20 -6.95
C VAL A 231 -14.92 -9.16 -7.73
N HIS A 232 -14.68 -7.88 -7.47
CA HIS A 232 -15.31 -6.76 -8.13
C HIS A 232 -15.04 -6.79 -9.64
N GLU A 233 -13.76 -6.88 -10.03
CA GLU A 233 -13.36 -6.97 -11.44
C GLU A 233 -13.94 -8.22 -12.13
N ALA A 234 -13.90 -9.36 -11.45
CA ALA A 234 -14.46 -10.59 -11.97
C ALA A 234 -15.97 -10.47 -12.20
N ALA A 235 -16.72 -9.86 -11.27
CA ALA A 235 -18.17 -9.78 -11.33
C ALA A 235 -18.66 -8.71 -12.31
N HIS A 236 -18.01 -7.53 -12.36
CA HIS A 236 -18.38 -6.44 -13.27
C HIS A 236 -18.29 -6.85 -14.74
N HIS A 237 -17.26 -7.62 -15.12
CA HIS A 237 -17.17 -8.12 -16.49
C HIS A 237 -18.37 -8.99 -16.90
N PHE A 238 -18.96 -9.75 -15.97
CA PHE A 238 -20.13 -10.61 -16.24
C PHE A 238 -21.48 -9.91 -16.01
N GLY A 239 -21.49 -8.58 -15.87
CA GLY A 239 -22.71 -7.77 -15.82
C GLY A 239 -23.41 -7.76 -14.47
N PHE A 240 -22.71 -8.11 -13.39
CA PHE A 240 -23.18 -7.78 -12.05
C PHE A 240 -23.06 -6.26 -11.86
N SER A 241 -24.03 -5.63 -11.18
CA SER A 241 -23.92 -4.24 -10.72
C SER A 241 -23.21 -4.18 -9.38
N ASP A 242 -22.65 -3.03 -8.98
CA ASP A 242 -22.08 -2.79 -7.64
C ASP A 242 -22.93 -3.39 -6.50
N ALA A 243 -24.23 -3.06 -6.46
CA ALA A 243 -25.16 -3.56 -5.43
C ALA A 243 -25.36 -5.10 -5.48
N GLY A 244 -25.12 -5.71 -6.63
CA GLY A 244 -25.16 -7.15 -6.83
C GLY A 244 -23.88 -7.83 -6.35
N ILE A 245 -22.74 -7.15 -6.47
CA ILE A 245 -21.44 -7.59 -5.97
C ILE A 245 -21.43 -7.56 -4.45
N GLU A 246 -21.81 -6.43 -3.84
CA GLU A 246 -21.90 -6.31 -2.38
C GLU A 246 -22.77 -7.41 -1.74
N HIS A 247 -23.90 -7.74 -2.38
CA HIS A 247 -24.78 -8.79 -1.89
C HIS A 247 -24.13 -10.18 -1.96
N VAL A 248 -23.31 -10.42 -2.99
CA VAL A 248 -22.63 -11.69 -3.23
C VAL A 248 -21.39 -11.84 -2.34
N GLU A 249 -20.68 -10.75 -2.03
CA GLU A 249 -19.56 -10.73 -1.09
C GLU A 249 -19.98 -10.97 0.36
N GLN A 250 -21.22 -10.58 0.72
CA GLN A 250 -21.80 -10.79 2.06
C GLN A 250 -22.45 -12.17 2.27
N SER A 251 -22.48 -13.04 1.24
CA SER A 251 -23.19 -14.33 1.23
C SER A 251 -22.27 -15.53 1.49
#